data_AF-A0A7W6WFY8-F1
#
_entry.id   AF-A0A7W6WFY8-F1
#
_cell.length_a   1.000
_cell.length_b   1.000
_cell.length_c   1.000
_cell.angle_alpha   90.00
_cell.angle_beta   90.00
_cell.angle_gamma   90.00
#
_symmetry.space_group_name_H-M   'P 1'
#
loop_
_entity.id
_entity.type
_entity.pdbx_description
1 polymer ?
#
loop_
_entity_poly.entity_id
_entity_poly.type
_entity_poly.pdbx_seq_one_letter_code
_entity_poly.pdbx_strand_id
1 'polypeptide(L)'
;MGRLKDFYDLWVISRTFELRRAALVEAIQRTFERRGTVLPPVVPVALTDEFAEAWAAQWRAFPIGAFADTVADLRLFLLPLVVGLKEERIWRPSGPWSPRAAIDEA
;
A
#
# COMPACT_ATOMS: atom_id res chain seq x y z
N MET A 1 3.36 5.13 -19.39
CA MET A 1 2.25 4.33 -18.80
C MET A 1 2.68 3.30 -17.76
N GLY A 2 3.91 2.76 -17.79
CA GLY A 2 4.34 1.72 -16.84
C GLY A 2 4.17 2.08 -15.35
N ARG A 3 4.78 3.19 -14.89
CA ARG A 3 4.79 3.49 -13.44
C ARG A 3 3.43 3.82 -12.83
N LEU A 4 2.51 4.46 -13.56
CA LEU A 4 1.15 4.71 -13.03
C LEU A 4 0.33 3.42 -12.98
N LYS A 5 0.59 2.46 -13.87
CA LYS A 5 -0.04 1.15 -13.79
C LYS A 5 0.30 0.46 -12.47
N ASP A 6 1.51 0.63 -11.94
CA ASP A 6 1.89 0.06 -10.64
C ASP A 6 1.00 0.56 -9.50
N PHE A 7 0.56 1.83 -9.54
CA PHE A 7 -0.41 2.37 -8.56
C PHE A 7 -1.78 1.72 -8.71
N TYR A 8 -2.25 1.59 -9.95
CA TYR A 8 -3.53 0.93 -10.23
C TYR A 8 -3.51 -0.53 -9.76
N ASP A 9 -2.44 -1.26 -10.07
CA ASP A 9 -2.28 -2.66 -9.69
C ASP A 9 -2.24 -2.82 -8.15
N LEU A 10 -1.48 -1.96 -7.45
CA LEU A 10 -1.44 -1.96 -5.98
C LEU A 10 -2.80 -1.61 -5.37
N TRP A 11 -3.52 -0.67 -5.97
CA TRP A 11 -4.87 -0.30 -5.53
C TRP A 11 -5.84 -1.47 -5.72
N VAL A 12 -5.80 -2.15 -6.88
CA VAL A 12 -6.61 -3.35 -7.10
C VAL A 12 -6.26 -4.44 -6.08
N ILE A 13 -4.98 -4.69 -5.81
CA ILE A 13 -4.53 -5.67 -4.80
C ILE A 13 -5.11 -5.34 -3.42
N SER A 14 -5.01 -4.10 -2.95
CA SER A 14 -5.53 -3.69 -1.65
C SER A 14 -7.07 -3.77 -1.57
N ARG A 15 -7.75 -3.66 -2.71
CA ARG A 15 -9.21 -3.78 -2.80
C ARG A 15 -9.71 -5.22 -2.99
N THR A 16 -8.84 -6.17 -3.33
CA THR A 16 -9.24 -7.53 -3.72
C THR A 16 -8.88 -8.58 -2.69
N PHE A 17 -7.70 -8.45 -2.06
CA PHE A 17 -7.15 -9.52 -1.22
C PHE A 17 -7.20 -9.18 0.26
N GLU A 18 -7.46 -10.20 1.08
CA GLU A 18 -7.11 -10.15 2.49
C GLU A 18 -5.60 -10.42 2.64
N LEU A 19 -4.89 -9.55 3.37
CA LEU A 19 -3.44 -9.61 3.51
C LEU A 19 -3.04 -9.59 4.98
N ARG A 20 -2.10 -10.46 5.35
CA ARG A 20 -1.48 -10.48 6.68
C ARG A 20 -0.28 -9.54 6.70
N ARG A 21 -0.21 -8.69 7.72
CA ARG A 21 0.81 -7.65 7.81
C ARG A 21 2.21 -8.24 7.91
N ALA A 22 2.44 -9.24 8.76
CA ALA A 22 3.78 -9.80 8.94
C ALA A 22 4.34 -10.41 7.64
N ALA A 23 3.51 -11.16 6.91
CA ALA A 23 3.90 -11.77 5.64
C ALA A 23 4.24 -10.72 4.57
N LEU A 24 3.47 -9.62 4.51
CA LEU A 24 3.71 -8.56 3.55
C LEU A 24 4.96 -7.73 3.90
N VAL A 25 5.17 -7.43 5.19
CA VAL A 25 6.39 -6.76 5.69
C VAL A 25 7.63 -7.59 5.33
N GLU A 26 7.61 -8.90 5.60
CA GLU A 26 8.71 -9.80 5.27
C GLU A 26 8.99 -9.82 3.76
N ALA A 27 7.95 -9.89 2.92
CA ALA A 27 8.09 -9.88 1.47
C ALA A 27 8.67 -8.56 0.95
N ILE A 28 8.26 -7.43 1.52
CA ILE A 28 8.80 -6.11 1.21
C ILE A 28 10.29 -6.05 1.59
N GLN A 29 10.64 -6.42 2.82
CA GLN A 29 12.02 -6.42 3.31
C GLN A 29 12.94 -7.25 2.40
N ARG A 30 12.57 -8.51 2.13
CA ARG A 30 13.31 -9.39 1.22
C ARG A 30 13.47 -8.80 -0.18
N THR A 31 12.46 -8.08 -0.67
CA THR A 31 12.52 -7.43 -1.99
C THR A 31 13.53 -6.28 -2.01
N PHE A 32 13.56 -5.45 -0.97
CA PHE A 32 14.50 -4.34 -0.84
C PHE A 32 15.93 -4.84 -0.63
N GLU A 33 16.13 -5.85 0.21
CA GLU A 33 17.42 -6.53 0.42
C GLU A 33 17.97 -7.10 -0.88
N ARG A 34 17.16 -7.86 -1.63
CA ARG A 34 17.57 -8.43 -2.92
C ARG A 34 17.94 -7.36 -3.95
N ARG A 35 17.31 -6.18 -3.88
CA ARG A 35 17.60 -5.04 -4.77
C ARG A 35 18.77 -4.17 -4.30
N GLY A 36 19.32 -4.43 -3.11
CA GLY A 36 20.38 -3.61 -2.51
C GLY A 36 19.92 -2.20 -2.17
N THR A 37 18.62 -2.00 -1.95
CA THR A 37 18.03 -0.67 -1.67
C THR A 37 17.47 -0.63 -0.27
N VAL A 38 17.64 0.49 0.43
CA VAL A 38 17.09 0.69 1.78
C VAL A 38 15.60 1.03 1.71
N LEU A 39 14.83 0.48 2.64
CA LEU A 39 13.42 0.85 2.79
C LEU A 39 13.33 2.31 3.26
N PRO A 40 12.59 3.20 2.58
CA PRO A 40 12.58 4.61 2.92
C PRO A 40 11.98 4.83 4.32
N PRO A 41 12.64 5.63 5.20
CA PRO A 41 12.15 5.92 6.55
C PRO A 41 11.01 6.95 6.58
N VAL A 42 10.73 7.57 5.43
CA VAL A 42 9.73 8.62 5.25
C VAL A 42 8.78 8.25 4.12
N VAL A 43 7.66 8.97 4.03
CA VAL A 43 6.71 8.80 2.92
C VAL A 43 7.45 9.03 1.59
N PRO A 44 7.43 8.05 0.66
CA PRO A 44 8.02 8.22 -0.66
C PRO A 44 7.37 9.38 -1.42
N VAL A 45 8.16 10.14 -2.20
CA VAL A 45 7.65 11.25 -3.06
C VAL A 45 6.49 10.80 -3.95
N ALA A 46 6.54 9.57 -4.45
CA ALA A 46 5.51 9.00 -5.31
C ALA A 46 4.14 8.84 -4.61
N LEU A 47 4.13 8.92 -3.27
CA LEU A 47 2.94 8.92 -2.43
C LEU A 47 2.70 10.29 -1.80
N THR A 48 3.11 11.43 -2.37
CA THR A 48 2.75 12.77 -1.87
C THR A 48 1.60 13.39 -2.66
N ASP A 49 0.95 14.41 -2.09
CA ASP A 49 -0.19 15.07 -2.74
C ASP A 49 0.27 15.85 -3.98
N GLU A 50 1.46 16.44 -3.92
CA GLU A 50 2.09 17.14 -5.05
C GLU A 50 2.36 16.19 -6.21
N PHE A 51 2.77 14.94 -5.91
CA PHE A 51 2.94 13.93 -6.94
C PHE A 51 1.59 13.51 -7.55
N ALA A 52 0.56 13.35 -6.72
CA ALA A 52 -0.78 13.02 -7.21
C ALA A 52 -1.33 14.11 -8.14
N GLU A 53 -1.14 15.38 -7.78
CA GLU A 53 -1.55 16.53 -8.58
C GLU A 53 -0.79 16.58 -9.92
N ALA A 54 0.55 16.45 -9.87
CA ALA A 54 1.39 16.51 -11.07
C ALA A 54 1.09 15.42 -12.12
N TRP A 55 0.48 14.30 -11.70
CA TRP A 55 0.17 13.16 -12.57
C TRP A 55 -1.33 12.93 -12.79
N ALA A 56 -2.19 13.81 -12.27
CA ALA A 56 -3.64 13.68 -12.35
C ALA A 56 -4.17 13.59 -13.81
N ALA A 57 -3.56 14.31 -14.75
CA ALA A 57 -3.99 14.29 -16.15
C ALA A 57 -3.73 12.93 -16.82
N GLN A 58 -2.57 12.32 -16.55
CA GLN A 58 -2.15 11.03 -17.08
C GLN A 58 -2.96 9.89 -16.45
N TRP A 59 -3.39 10.07 -15.20
CA TRP A 59 -4.24 9.12 -14.49
C TRP A 59 -5.63 8.95 -15.12
N ARG A 60 -6.13 9.93 -15.88
CA ARG A 60 -7.44 9.85 -16.56
C ARG A 60 -7.57 8.66 -17.53
N ALA A 61 -6.48 8.01 -17.88
CA ALA A 61 -6.49 6.77 -18.66
C ALA A 61 -7.02 5.55 -17.88
N PHE A 62 -7.07 5.60 -16.54
CA PHE A 62 -7.58 4.53 -15.70
C PHE A 62 -9.05 4.78 -15.34
N PRO A 63 -9.93 3.76 -15.43
CA PRO A 63 -11.37 3.92 -15.23
C PRO A 63 -11.77 3.92 -13.74
N ILE A 64 -11.07 4.68 -12.91
CA ILE A 64 -11.33 4.81 -11.46
C ILE A 64 -11.30 6.28 -11.03
N GLY A 65 -11.51 6.54 -9.73
CA GLY A 65 -11.58 7.88 -9.15
C GLY A 65 -10.30 8.71 -9.28
N ALA A 66 -10.25 9.84 -8.57
CA ALA A 66 -9.12 10.75 -8.67
C ALA A 66 -7.81 10.07 -8.23
N PHE A 67 -6.69 10.49 -8.84
CA PHE A 67 -5.40 9.92 -8.47
C PHE A 67 -5.06 10.22 -7.01
N ALA A 68 -5.46 11.39 -6.50
CA ALA A 68 -5.31 11.77 -5.11
C ALA A 68 -5.96 10.76 -4.15
N ASP A 69 -7.19 10.30 -4.45
CA ASP A 69 -7.88 9.30 -3.63
C ASP A 69 -7.14 7.97 -3.65
N THR A 70 -6.64 7.57 -4.82
CA THR A 70 -5.85 6.34 -4.97
C THR A 70 -4.55 6.41 -4.18
N VAL A 71 -3.85 7.55 -4.23
CA VAL A 71 -2.63 7.78 -3.45
C VAL A 71 -2.94 7.78 -1.95
N ALA A 72 -4.04 8.40 -1.51
CA ALA A 72 -4.47 8.39 -0.12
C ALA A 72 -4.78 6.97 0.38
N ASP A 73 -5.51 6.17 -0.40
CA ASP A 73 -5.77 4.75 -0.12
C ASP A 73 -4.46 3.97 0.01
N LEU A 74 -3.52 4.18 -0.92
CA LEU A 74 -2.23 3.50 -0.92
C LEU A 74 -1.34 3.93 0.25
N ARG A 75 -1.46 5.16 0.77
CA ARG A 75 -0.78 5.55 2.01
C ARG A 75 -1.30 4.75 3.20
N LEU A 76 -2.63 4.64 3.34
CA LEU A 76 -3.25 3.86 4.41
C LEU A 76 -2.84 2.38 4.36
N PHE A 77 -2.67 1.86 3.14
CA PHE A 77 -2.24 0.49 2.91
C PHE A 77 -0.74 0.28 3.18
N LEU A 78 0.13 1.10 2.60
CA LEU A 78 1.57 0.85 2.51
C LEU A 78 2.37 1.42 3.69
N LEU A 79 2.02 2.59 4.22
CA LEU A 79 2.82 3.23 5.27
C LEU A 79 2.90 2.39 6.55
N PRO A 80 1.82 1.73 7.01
CA PRO A 80 1.90 0.83 8.16
C PRO A 80 2.85 -0.36 7.98
N LEU A 81 3.29 -0.68 6.75
CA LEU A 81 4.21 -1.78 6.46
C LEU A 81 5.68 -1.37 6.56
N VAL A 82 5.97 -0.08 6.44
CA VAL A 82 7.36 0.42 6.54
C VAL A 82 7.71 0.89 7.95
N VAL A 83 6.70 1.18 8.78
CA VAL A 83 6.88 1.47 10.20
C VAL A 83 6.91 0.16 11.00
N GLY A 84 7.95 -0.05 11.82
CA GLY A 84 8.24 -1.30 12.54
C GLY A 84 7.29 -1.64 13.70
N LEU A 85 5.97 -1.64 13.47
CA LEU A 85 5.01 -2.15 14.44
C LEU A 85 5.15 -3.67 14.56
N LYS A 86 5.13 -4.20 15.77
CA LYS A 86 5.32 -5.65 16.03
C LYS A 86 4.03 -6.47 15.98
N GLU A 87 2.88 -5.81 16.01
CA GLU A 87 1.60 -6.50 16.12
C GLU A 87 1.11 -7.01 14.76
N GLU A 88 0.55 -8.23 14.76
CA GLU A 88 -0.14 -8.76 13.59
C GLU A 88 -1.41 -7.96 13.32
N ARG A 89 -1.63 -7.68 12.04
CA ARG A 89 -2.79 -6.96 11.54
C ARG A 89 -3.26 -7.62 10.26
N ILE A 90 -4.57 -7.62 10.06
CA ILE A 90 -5.19 -8.07 8.82
C ILE A 90 -5.71 -6.86 8.09
N TRP A 91 -5.30 -6.74 6.83
CA TRP A 91 -5.92 -5.86 5.86
C TRP A 91 -7.02 -6.64 5.18
N ARG A 92 -8.27 -6.27 5.44
CA ARG A 92 -9.40 -6.78 4.66
C ARG A 92 -9.50 -5.98 3.37
N PRO A 93 -10.08 -6.53 2.29
CA PRO A 93 -10.37 -5.78 1.08
C PRO A 93 -10.99 -4.40 1.37
N SER A 94 -10.31 -3.32 0.98
CA SER A 94 -10.68 -1.92 1.25
C SER A 94 -10.67 -1.45 2.72
N GLY A 95 -10.22 -2.26 3.67
CA GLY A 95 -10.25 -1.90 5.09
C GLY A 95 -9.00 -1.15 5.52
N PRO A 96 -9.00 -0.38 6.62
CA PRO A 96 -7.75 -0.13 7.30
C PRO A 96 -7.22 -1.45 7.92
N TRP A 97 -5.93 -1.48 8.20
CA TRP A 97 -5.32 -2.55 9.00
C TRP A 97 -6.01 -2.67 10.37
N SER A 98 -6.47 -3.87 10.70
CA SER A 98 -7.16 -4.16 11.97
C SER A 98 -6.45 -5.29 12.74
N PRO A 99 -6.48 -5.31 14.08
CA PRO A 99 -5.99 -6.44 14.85
C PRO A 99 -6.62 -7.74 14.33
N ARG A 100 -5.82 -8.80 14.25
CA ARG A 100 -6.41 -10.13 14.05
C ARG A 100 -7.29 -10.40 15.27
N ALA A 101 -8.61 -10.52 15.08
CA ALA A 101 -9.49 -10.95 16.15
C ALA A 101 -8.95 -12.28 16.70
N ALA A 102 -8.77 -12.36 18.02
CA ALA A 102 -8.59 -13.65 18.65
C ALA A 102 -9.87 -14.44 18.33
N ILE A 103 -9.72 -15.60 17.71
CA ILE A 103 -10.83 -16.54 17.65
C ILE A 103 -10.99 -16.99 19.10
N ASP A 104 -12.03 -16.50 19.78
CA ASP A 104 -12.55 -17.17 20.96
C ASP A 104 -13.14 -18.49 20.45
N GLU A 105 -12.37 -19.57 20.54
CA GLU A 105 -12.92 -20.92 20.45
C GLU A 105 -13.81 -21.15 21.67
N ALA A 106 -15.11 -21.35 21.42
CA ALA A 106 -16.08 -21.87 22.38
C ALA A 106 -16.22 -23.39 22.21
#